data_AF-A0A3N6NKL3-F1
#
_entry.id   AF-A0A3N6NKL3-F1
#
_cell.length_a   1.000
_cell.length_b   1.000
_cell.length_c   1.000
_cell.angle_alpha   90.00
_cell.angle_beta   90.00
_cell.angle_gamma   90.00
#
_symmetry.space_group_name_H-M   'P 1'
#
loop_
_entity.id
_entity.type
_entity.pdbx_description
1 polymer ?
#
loop_
_entity_poly.entity_id
_entity_poly.type
_entity_poly.pdbx_seq_one_letter_code
_entity_poly.pdbx_strand_id
1 'polypeptide(L)' 'MSKLFHELDTPEQRRQITELERRGFPVRRMTRYHVKIGKVNYYITKGTITIDPTIRHGEKGFESLLELLDSTRT' A
#
# COMPACT_ATOMS: atom_id res chain seq x y z
N MET A 1 17.88 -8.12 2.63
CA MET A 1 16.89 -7.62 1.65
C MET A 1 15.50 -7.95 2.17
N SER A 2 14.65 -6.97 2.48
CA SER A 2 13.26 -7.24 2.84
C SER A 2 12.52 -7.72 1.59
N LYS A 3 11.98 -8.94 1.61
CA LYS A 3 11.16 -9.43 0.50
C LYS A 3 9.90 -8.56 0.41
N LEU A 4 9.66 -7.95 -0.75
CA LEU A 4 8.48 -7.13 -0.99
C LEU A 4 7.19 -7.96 -0.94
N PHE A 5 7.24 -9.16 -1.51
CA PHE A 5 6.18 -10.15 -1.45
C PHE A 5 6.37 -11.07 -0.23
N HIS A 6 5.29 -11.28 0.51
CA HIS A 6 5.21 -12.27 1.55
C HIS A 6 4.78 -13.63 0.94
N GLU A 7 5.24 -14.74 1.51
CA GLU A 7 4.94 -16.08 0.98
C GLU A 7 3.44 -16.37 0.95
N LEU A 8 2.73 -15.93 1.99
CA LEU A 8 1.28 -16.04 2.16
C LEU A 8 0.46 -14.96 1.44
N ASP A 9 1.09 -14.09 0.64
CA ASP A 9 0.31 -13.10 -0.13
C ASP A 9 -0.62 -13.83 -1.11
N THR A 10 -1.90 -13.48 -1.06
CA THR A 10 -2.87 -13.98 -2.04
C THR A 10 -2.56 -13.42 -3.45
N PRO A 11 -3.08 -14.03 -4.53
CA PRO A 11 -2.89 -13.51 -5.88
C PRO A 11 -3.29 -12.04 -6.01
N GLU A 12 -4.34 -11.63 -5.31
CA GLU A 12 -4.82 -10.25 -5.30
C GLU A 12 -3.84 -9.30 -4.60
N GLN A 13 -3.32 -9.67 -3.44
CA GLN A 13 -2.34 -8.85 -2.72
C GLN A 13 -1.05 -8.67 -3.53
N ARG A 14 -0.61 -9.74 -4.22
CA ARG A 14 0.53 -9.66 -5.15
C ARG A 14 0.26 -8.69 -6.30
N ARG A 15 -0.93 -8.77 -6.93
CA ARG A 15 -1.33 -7.83 -7.99
C ARG A 15 -1.27 -6.38 -7.52
N GLN A 16 -1.81 -6.09 -6.35
CA GLN A 16 -1.80 -4.73 -5.78
C GLN A 16 -0.38 -4.18 -5.59
N ILE A 17 0.53 -5.01 -5.06
CA ILE A 17 1.93 -4.62 -4.85
C ILE A 17 2.65 -4.41 -6.17
N THR A 18 2.48 -5.33 -7.13
CA THR A 18 3.05 -5.22 -8.47
C THR A 18 2.56 -3.96 -9.17
N GLU A 19 1.29 -3.61 -9.04
CA GLU A 19 0.75 -2.39 -9.62
C GLU A 19 1.36 -1.13 -8.98
N LEU A 20 1.56 -1.12 -7.66
CA LEU A 20 2.26 -0.01 -6.99
C LEU A 20 3.72 0.13 -7.47
N GLU A 21 4.44 -0.98 -7.64
CA GLU A 21 5.79 -0.98 -8.22
C GLU A 21 5.78 -0.48 -9.66
N ARG A 22 4.83 -0.95 -10.48
CA ARG A 22 4.69 -0.57 -11.89
C ARG A 22 4.44 0.94 -12.05
N ARG A 23 3.70 1.56 -11.12
CA ARG A 23 3.47 3.02 -11.08
C ARG A 23 4.65 3.82 -10.54
N GLY A 24 5.74 3.15 -10.16
CA GLY A 24 6.98 3.76 -9.69
C GLY A 24 6.90 4.29 -8.26
N PHE A 25 5.95 3.81 -7.45
CA PHE A 25 5.86 4.24 -6.07
C PHE A 25 6.99 3.63 -5.22
N PRO A 26 7.50 4.34 -4.19
CA PRO A 26 8.54 3.82 -3.31
C PRO A 26 7.96 2.85 -2.28
N VAL A 27 7.64 1.63 -2.72
CA VAL A 27 6.98 0.61 -1.91
C VAL A 27 7.97 -0.10 -1.00
N ARG A 28 7.63 -0.26 0.27
CA ARG A 28 8.37 -1.06 1.25
C ARG A 28 7.43 -1.97 2.02
N ARG A 29 7.83 -3.23 2.17
CA ARG A 29 7.09 -4.20 2.99
C ARG A 29 7.58 -4.12 4.44
N MET A 30 6.71 -3.72 5.36
CA MET A 30 7.03 -3.59 6.79
C MET A 30 6.68 -4.84 7.59
N THR A 31 5.49 -5.39 7.33
CA THR A 31 5.01 -6.67 7.87
C THR A 31 4.18 -7.37 6.81
N ARG A 32 3.79 -8.63 7.01
CA ARG A 32 2.91 -9.36 6.07
C ARG A 32 1.60 -8.61 5.73
N TYR A 33 1.16 -7.73 6.61
CA TYR A 33 -0.09 -6.97 6.45
C TYR A 33 0.12 -5.53 6.03
N HIS A 34 1.35 -5.01 6.10
CA HIS A 34 1.63 -3.58 6.04
C HIS A 34 2.59 -3.27 4.91
N VAL A 35 2.10 -2.50 3.95
CA VAL A 35 2.83 -1.91 2.85
C VAL A 35 2.98 -0.42 3.11
N LYS A 36 4.22 0.08 3.19
CA LYS A 36 4.53 1.50 3.34
C LYS A 36 4.88 2.09 1.99
N ILE A 37 4.23 3.19 1.62
CA ILE A 37 4.44 3.94 0.38
C ILE A 37 4.72 5.39 0.75
N GLY A 38 5.99 5.75 0.86
CA GLY A 38 6.39 7.08 1.36
C GLY A 38 5.82 7.36 2.76
N LYS A 39 4.89 8.34 2.85
CA LYS A 39 4.17 8.72 4.08
C LYS A 39 2.87 7.95 4.32
N VAL A 40 2.45 7.14 3.35
CA VAL A 40 1.19 6.38 3.39
C VAL A 40 1.46 4.96 3.88
N ASN A 41 0.60 4.46 4.76
CA ASN A 41 0.57 3.08 5.21
C ASN A 41 -0.68 2.41 4.66
N TYR A 42 -0.50 1.28 4.00
CA TYR A 42 -1.58 0.46 3.45
C TYR A 42 -1.59 -0.91 4.13
N TYR A 43 -2.71 -1.22 4.79
CA TYR A 43 -2.94 -2.51 5.44
C TYR A 43 -3.66 -3.45 4.47
N ILE A 44 -2.87 -4.11 3.62
CA ILE A 44 -3.31 -4.80 2.40
C ILE A 44 -4.37 -5.89 2.61
N THR A 45 -4.47 -6.46 3.81
CA THR A 45 -5.51 -7.46 4.13
C THR A 45 -6.87 -6.84 4.43
N LYS A 46 -6.90 -5.61 4.95
CA LYS A 46 -8.13 -4.93 5.36
C LYS A 46 -8.47 -3.73 4.48
N GLY A 47 -7.59 -3.37 3.56
CA GLY A 47 -7.70 -2.16 2.75
C GLY A 47 -7.54 -0.85 3.54
N THR A 48 -7.12 -0.89 4.81
CA THR A 48 -7.04 0.34 5.62
C THR A 48 -5.86 1.20 5.18
N ILE A 49 -6.08 2.51 5.05
CA ILE A 49 -5.06 3.47 4.65
C ILE A 49 -4.84 4.47 5.79
N THR A 50 -3.58 4.76 6.13
CA THR A 50 -3.24 5.85 7.05
C THR A 50 -2.15 6.72 6.46
N ILE A 51 -2.16 8.01 6.77
CA ILE A 51 -1.12 8.96 6.41
C ILE A 51 -0.44 9.38 7.71
N ASP A 52 0.88 9.32 7.73
CA ASP A 52 1.80 9.66 8.83
C ASP A 52 1.22 10.45 10.02
N PRO A 53 1.41 10.01 11.28
CA PRO A 53 1.30 8.65 11.82
C PRO A 53 -0.07 8.37 12.48
N THR A 54 -1.01 9.30 12.42
CA THR A 54 -2.27 9.24 13.20
C THR A 54 -3.53 9.44 12.37
N ILE A 55 -3.43 9.93 11.13
CA ILE A 55 -4.59 10.25 10.32
C ILE A 55 -5.02 8.99 9.56
N ARG A 56 -6.15 8.42 9.97
CA ARG A 56 -6.85 7.41 9.17
C ARG A 56 -7.50 8.10 7.97
N HIS A 57 -7.26 7.56 6.79
CA HIS A 57 -8.05 7.93 5.63
C HIS A 57 -9.44 7.26 5.76
N GLY A 58 -10.50 8.02 5.48
CA GLY A 58 -11.88 7.55 5.65
C GLY A 58 -12.20 6.41 4.69
N GLU A 59 -11.73 6.54 3.44
CA GLU A 59 -11.88 5.54 2.40
C GLU A 59 -10.89 4.37 2.57
N LYS A 60 -11.28 3.21 2.06
CA LYS A 60 -10.54 1.95 2.20
C LYS A 60 -10.46 1.22 0.87
N GLY A 61 -9.48 0.34 0.76
CA GLY A 61 -9.28 -0.52 -0.38
C GLY A 61 -8.16 -0.02 -1.27
N PHE A 62 -7.93 -0.76 -2.34
CA PHE A 62 -6.81 -0.48 -3.23
C PHE A 62 -7.07 0.71 -4.15
N GLU A 63 -8.28 0.84 -4.68
CA GLU A 63 -8.65 1.98 -5.55
C GLU A 63 -8.50 3.32 -4.81
N SER A 64 -9.04 3.43 -3.60
CA SER A 64 -8.89 4.65 -2.78
C SER A 64 -7.44 4.94 -2.43
N LEU A 65 -6.60 3.91 -2.28
CA LEU A 65 -5.15 4.10 -2.12
C LEU A 65 -4.54 4.73 -3.36
N LEU A 66 -4.89 4.22 -4.55
CA LEU A 66 -4.36 4.74 -5.82
C LEU A 66 -4.79 6.19 -6.04
N GLU A 67 -6.07 6.50 -5.84
CA GLU A 67 -6.60 7.87 -5.92
C GLU A 67 -5.85 8.82 -4.97
N LEU A 68 -5.65 8.39 -3.71
CA LEU A 68 -4.90 9.16 -2.73
C LEU A 68 -3.45 9.39 -3.21
N LEU A 69 -2.76 8.35 -3.65
CA LEU A 69 -1.38 8.45 -4.10
C LEU A 69 -1.24 9.35 -5.33
N ASP A 70 -2.13 9.23 -6.31
CA ASP A 70 -2.13 10.04 -7.51
C ASP A 70 -2.43 11.52 -7.19
N SER A 71 -3.34 11.81 -6.24
CA SER A 71 -3.60 13.18 -5.78
C SER A 71 -2.38 13.85 -5.14
N THR A 72 -1.53 13.09 -4.44
CA THR A 72 -0.32 13.59 -3.77
C THR A 72 0.87 13.81 -4.70
N ARG A 73 0.78 13.40 -5.97
CA ARG A 73 1.84 13.66 -6.99
C ARG A 73 1.67 15.01 -7.69
N THR A 74 0.54 15.68 -7.50
CA THR A 74 0.25 17.03 -8.01
C THR A 74 0.94 18.09 -7.16
#